data_AF-A0A2N2KU13-F1
#
_entry.id   AF-A0A2N2KU13-F1
#
_cell.length_a   1.000
_cell.length_b   1.000
_cell.length_c   1.000
_cell.angle_alpha   90.00
_cell.angle_beta   90.00
_cell.angle_gamma   90.00
#
_symmetry.space_group_name_H-M   'P 1'
#
loop_
_entity.id
_entity.type
_entity.pdbx_description
1 polymer ?
#
loop_
_entity_poly.entity_id
_entity_poly.type
_entity_poly.pdbx_seq_one_letter_code
_entity_poly.pdbx_strand_id
1 'polypeptide(L)'
;MKNTDTISTIAEFDAGIHNPARLMIVYLLSRNKSLDYTQLMNYTELTSGNITTHLNKLAQMGYISVIKSFRGNKPNTAVKLTELGARAYLNWGENILKALPEATKQNLCNSLLNSLRAPKNPFLSLRDGYPYLYAEQAHYLLRGFYGRGVSLPPKDESCVW
;
A
#
# COMPACT_ATOMS: atom_id res chain seq x y z
N MET A 1 -23.17 6.86 15.47
CA MET A 1 -22.07 7.14 16.42
C MET A 1 -22.35 8.46 17.10
N LYS A 2 -22.20 8.55 18.42
CA LYS A 2 -22.35 9.84 19.12
C LYS A 2 -21.10 10.66 18.78
N ASN A 3 -21.21 11.98 18.62
CA ASN A 3 -20.06 12.85 18.30
C ASN A 3 -18.86 12.64 19.25
N THR A 4 -19.12 12.21 20.48
CA THR A 4 -18.13 11.86 21.49
C THR A 4 -17.18 10.73 21.06
N ASP A 5 -17.69 9.71 20.36
CA ASP A 5 -16.89 8.52 19.95
C ASP A 5 -15.82 8.89 18.90
N THR A 6 -16.18 9.82 18.00
CA THR A 6 -15.27 10.30 16.94
C THR A 6 -14.14 11.14 17.52
N ILE A 7 -14.43 11.99 18.51
CA ILE A 7 -13.42 12.84 19.15
C ILE A 7 -12.37 11.98 19.88
N SER A 8 -12.80 10.94 20.59
CA SER A 8 -11.90 9.97 21.21
C SER A 8 -11.01 9.27 20.17
N THR A 9 -11.57 8.86 19.03
CA THR A 9 -10.81 8.22 17.94
C THR A 9 -9.71 9.13 17.38
N ILE A 10 -10.00 10.42 17.23
CA ILE A 10 -9.01 11.41 16.74
C ILE A 10 -7.91 11.63 17.78
N ALA A 11 -8.25 11.64 19.07
CA ALA A 11 -7.27 11.81 20.14
C ALA A 11 -6.27 10.63 20.23
N GLU A 12 -6.67 9.44 19.76
CA GLU A 12 -5.83 8.24 19.71
C GLU A 12 -4.91 8.17 18.47
N PHE A 13 -4.93 9.17 17.59
CA PHE A 13 -4.03 9.18 16.43
C PHE A 13 -2.58 9.20 16.88
N ASP A 14 -1.82 8.24 16.35
CA ASP A 14 -0.37 8.19 16.58
C ASP A 14 0.31 9.44 16.00
N ALA A 15 0.63 10.40 16.88
CA ALA A 15 1.35 11.62 16.55
C ALA A 15 2.76 11.35 15.97
N GLY A 16 3.28 10.14 16.17
CA GLY A 16 4.50 9.61 15.59
C GLY A 16 4.39 9.40 14.08
N ILE A 17 3.27 8.93 13.57
CA ILE A 17 3.07 8.72 12.14
C ILE A 17 2.25 9.84 11.48
N HIS A 18 1.39 10.52 12.24
CA HIS A 18 0.48 11.57 11.77
C HIS A 18 1.21 12.89 11.47
N ASN A 19 2.00 12.91 10.40
CA ASN A 19 2.64 14.09 9.84
C ASN A 19 2.93 13.86 8.35
N PRO A 20 2.72 14.86 7.47
CA PRO A 20 2.79 14.67 6.03
C PRO A 20 4.10 14.04 5.54
N ALA A 21 5.25 14.56 5.98
CA ALA A 21 6.55 14.08 5.52
C ALA A 21 6.84 12.64 5.99
N ARG A 22 6.48 12.30 7.23
CA ARG A 22 6.59 10.91 7.74
C ARG A 22 5.67 9.96 6.99
N LEU A 23 4.45 10.38 6.68
CA LEU A 23 3.51 9.59 5.88
C LEU A 23 4.00 9.36 4.45
N MET A 24 4.59 10.37 3.80
CA MET A 24 5.19 10.23 2.47
C MET A 24 6.30 9.17 2.49
N ILE A 25 7.20 9.23 3.47
CA ILE A 25 8.30 8.25 3.63
C ILE A 25 7.73 6.85 3.86
N VAL A 26 6.80 6.69 4.81
CA VAL A 26 6.21 5.39 5.13
C VAL A 26 5.42 4.81 3.95
N TYR A 27 4.68 5.64 3.22
CA TYR A 27 3.98 5.25 1.99
C TYR A 27 4.94 4.74 0.92
N LEU A 28 6.07 5.43 0.69
CA LEU A 28 7.07 4.98 -0.27
C LEU A 28 7.68 3.65 0.16
N LEU A 29 8.01 3.51 1.45
CA LEU A 29 8.60 2.28 1.99
C LEU A 29 7.61 1.11 2.09
N SER A 30 6.30 1.35 2.14
CA SER A 30 5.30 0.27 2.14
C SER A 30 5.13 -0.36 0.75
N ARG A 31 5.49 0.37 -0.31
CA ARG A 31 5.41 -0.09 -1.71
C ARG A 31 6.74 -0.59 -2.28
N ASN A 32 7.84 -0.46 -1.53
CA ASN A 32 9.18 -0.80 -1.98
C ASN A 32 9.90 -1.64 -0.91
N LYS A 33 10.61 -2.70 -1.31
CA LYS A 33 11.37 -3.55 -0.37
C LYS A 33 12.40 -2.77 0.46
N SER A 34 13.00 -1.75 -0.14
CA SER A 34 13.91 -0.80 0.48
C SER A 34 14.13 0.39 -0.45
N LEU A 35 14.40 1.56 0.10
CA LEU A 35 14.83 2.73 -0.66
C LEU A 35 16.09 3.32 -0.03
N ASP A 36 16.98 3.87 -0.86
CA ASP A 36 18.10 4.64 -0.34
C ASP A 36 17.70 6.08 0.00
N TYR A 37 18.57 6.76 0.75
CA TYR A 37 18.35 8.13 1.20
C TYR A 37 18.11 9.11 0.04
N THR A 38 18.86 8.97 -1.07
CA THR A 38 18.76 9.86 -2.23
C THR A 38 17.44 9.65 -2.96
N GLN A 39 17.00 8.40 -3.11
CA GLN A 39 15.69 8.06 -3.67
C GLN A 39 14.56 8.66 -2.82
N LEU A 40 14.65 8.57 -1.49
CA LEU A 40 13.66 9.19 -0.60
C LEU A 40 13.60 10.70 -0.75
N MET A 41 14.75 11.39 -0.84
CA MET A 41 14.78 12.83 -1.14
C MET A 41 14.11 13.13 -2.48
N ASN A 42 14.47 12.40 -3.54
CA ASN A 42 13.96 12.65 -4.88
C ASN A 42 12.45 12.44 -4.99
N TYR A 43 11.90 11.39 -4.37
CA TYR A 43 10.47 11.10 -4.43
C TYR A 43 9.61 12.00 -3.54
N THR A 44 10.16 12.49 -2.44
CA THR A 44 9.41 13.34 -1.50
C THR A 44 9.67 14.83 -1.68
N GLU A 45 10.66 15.20 -2.49
CA GLU A 45 11.14 16.57 -2.71
C GLU A 45 11.55 17.29 -1.41
N LEU A 46 11.80 16.53 -0.35
CA LEU A 46 12.22 17.06 0.94
C LEU A 46 13.73 17.32 0.94
N THR A 47 14.13 18.40 1.61
CA THR A 47 15.54 18.71 1.81
C THR A 47 16.23 17.67 2.69
N SER A 48 17.55 17.56 2.58
CA SER A 48 18.36 16.60 3.35
C SER A 48 18.15 16.73 4.86
N GLY A 49 18.13 17.96 5.39
CA GLY A 49 17.87 18.22 6.81
C GLY A 49 16.50 17.70 7.26
N ASN A 50 15.48 17.88 6.42
CA ASN A 50 14.12 17.45 6.71
C ASN A 50 13.99 15.92 6.71
N ILE A 51 14.51 15.27 5.68
CA ILE A 51 14.54 13.80 5.59
C ILE A 51 15.28 13.20 6.77
N THR A 52 16.45 13.73 7.12
CA THR A 52 17.26 13.22 8.23
C THR A 52 16.50 13.27 9.54
N THR A 53 15.82 14.39 9.80
CA THR A 53 15.01 14.58 11.00
C THR A 53 13.86 13.57 11.08
N HIS A 54 13.14 13.38 9.97
CA HIS A 54 12.02 12.43 9.92
C HIS A 54 12.46 10.97 9.99
N LEU A 55 13.54 10.60 9.30
CA LEU A 55 14.12 9.25 9.39
C LEU A 55 14.58 8.95 10.82
N ASN A 56 15.28 9.88 11.48
CA ASN A 56 15.69 9.70 12.86
C ASN A 56 14.49 9.48 13.79
N LYS A 57 13.43 10.27 13.62
CA LYS A 57 12.22 10.12 14.45
C LYS A 57 11.52 8.78 14.20
N LEU A 58 11.34 8.41 12.94
CA LEU A 58 10.76 7.11 12.56
C LEU A 58 11.60 5.93 13.06
N ALA A 59 12.93 6.04 13.04
CA ALA A 59 13.83 5.01 13.55
C ALA A 59 13.76 4.91 15.08
N GLN A 60 13.68 6.02 15.80
CA GLN A 60 13.50 6.04 17.27
C GLN A 60 12.20 5.34 17.70
N MET A 61 11.14 5.46 16.90
CA MET A 61 9.86 4.78 17.15
C MET A 61 9.86 3.32 16.67
N GLY A 62 10.96 2.87 16.04
CA GLY A 62 11.08 1.52 15.49
C GLY A 62 10.26 1.28 14.22
N TYR A 63 9.76 2.32 13.55
CA TYR A 63 8.91 2.20 12.36
C TYR A 63 9.72 1.87 11.11
N ILE A 64 10.99 2.25 11.11
CA ILE A 64 11.92 1.97 10.02
C ILE A 64 13.21 1.37 10.55
N SER A 65 13.86 0.58 9.71
CA SER A 65 15.23 0.12 9.88
C SER A 65 16.14 0.88 8.93
N VAL A 66 17.24 1.42 9.46
CA VAL A 66 18.24 2.16 8.69
C VAL A 66 19.53 1.35 8.67
N ILE A 67 19.95 0.92 7.48
CA ILE A 67 21.13 0.09 7.26
C ILE A 67 22.16 0.94 6.51
N LYS A 68 23.26 1.25 7.20
CA LYS A 68 24.41 1.93 6.59
C LYS A 68 25.34 0.88 5.99
N SER A 69 25.68 1.09 4.73
CA SER A 69 26.55 0.22 3.93
C SER A 69 27.48 1.07 3.09
N PHE A 70 28.47 0.44 2.47
CA PHE A 70 29.27 1.05 1.43
C PHE A 70 29.00 0.34 0.11
N ARG A 71 28.69 1.12 -0.93
CA ARG A 71 28.58 0.59 -2.30
C ARG A 71 29.79 1.10 -3.08
N GLY A 72 30.83 0.27 -3.16
CA GLY A 72 32.16 0.73 -3.60
C GLY A 72 32.75 1.68 -2.56
N ASN A 73 33.21 2.86 -3.00
CA ASN A 73 33.81 3.88 -2.14
C ASN A 73 32.83 4.95 -1.63
N LYS A 74 31.52 4.77 -1.84
CA LYS A 74 30.48 5.75 -1.44
C LYS A 74 29.60 5.20 -0.31
N PRO A 75 29.32 6.00 0.73
CA PRO A 75 28.37 5.63 1.78
C PRO A 75 26.97 5.52 1.18
N ASN A 76 26.27 4.43 1.50
CA ASN A 76 24.92 4.15 1.05
C ASN A 76 24.04 3.80 2.25
N THR A 77 22.97 4.57 2.46
CA THR A 77 22.01 4.34 3.55
C THR A 77 20.74 3.78 2.97
N ALA A 78 20.48 2.50 3.22
CA ALA A 78 19.23 1.84 2.84
C ALA A 78 18.23 1.92 3.99
N VAL A 79 17.00 2.27 3.68
CA VAL A 79 15.89 2.39 4.61
C VAL A 79 14.82 1.37 4.25
N LYS A 80 14.27 0.70 5.28
CA LYS A 80 13.21 -0.29 5.15
C LYS A 80 12.10 -0.02 6.15
N LEU A 81 10.85 -0.28 5.77
CA LEU A 81 9.75 -0.31 6.71
C LEU A 81 9.85 -1.55 7.60
N THR A 82 9.65 -1.41 8.91
CA THR A 82 9.55 -2.56 9.82
C THR A 82 8.11 -3.07 9.85
N GLU A 83 7.90 -4.28 10.39
CA GLU A 83 6.55 -4.78 10.66
C GLU A 83 5.76 -3.88 11.61
N LEU A 84 6.45 -3.25 12.56
CA LEU A 84 5.84 -2.32 13.51
C LEU A 84 5.40 -1.04 12.81
N GLY A 85 6.24 -0.49 11.92
CA GLY A 85 5.87 0.64 11.08
C GLY A 85 4.76 0.34 10.09
N ALA A 86 4.73 -0.86 9.50
CA ALA A 86 3.65 -1.30 8.62
C ALA A 86 2.31 -1.40 9.37
N ARG A 87 2.32 -1.97 10.57
CA ARG A 87 1.13 -2.00 11.45
C ARG A 87 0.68 -0.60 11.85
N ALA A 88 1.61 0.28 12.23
CA ALA A 88 1.28 1.67 12.56
C ALA A 88 0.64 2.41 11.37
N TYR A 89 1.14 2.17 10.16
CA TYR A 89 0.57 2.76 8.93
C TYR A 89 -0.85 2.27 8.64
N LEU A 90 -1.10 0.97 8.78
CA LEU A 90 -2.44 0.40 8.62
C LEU A 90 -3.41 0.94 9.67
N ASN A 91 -3.02 0.91 10.94
CA ASN A 91 -3.83 1.41 12.06
C ASN A 91 -4.16 2.90 11.87
N TRP A 92 -3.18 3.70 11.42
CA TRP A 92 -3.42 5.10 11.09
C TRP A 92 -4.51 5.24 10.03
N GLY A 93 -4.44 4.49 8.93
CA GLY A 93 -5.45 4.53 7.86
C GLY A 93 -6.84 4.11 8.33
N GLU A 94 -6.94 3.06 9.16
CA GLU A 94 -8.20 2.62 9.76
C GLU A 94 -8.80 3.68 10.67
N ASN A 95 -7.98 4.34 11.48
CA ASN A 95 -8.42 5.38 12.40
C ASN A 95 -8.88 6.64 11.65
N ILE A 96 -8.20 7.02 10.57
CA ILE A 96 -8.70 8.05 9.65
C ILE A 96 -10.07 7.65 9.11
N LEU A 97 -10.20 6.44 8.55
CA LEU A 97 -11.47 5.97 7.98
C LEU A 97 -12.61 6.02 9.00
N LYS A 98 -12.39 5.57 10.25
CA LYS A 98 -13.39 5.63 11.33
C LYS A 98 -13.82 7.06 11.63
N ALA A 99 -12.88 8.01 11.63
CA ALA A 99 -13.13 9.41 11.93
C ALA A 99 -13.83 10.19 10.81
N LEU A 100 -13.85 9.68 9.57
CA LEU A 100 -14.49 10.37 8.44
C LEU A 100 -16.02 10.46 8.61
N PRO A 101 -16.66 11.52 8.06
CA PRO A 101 -18.11 11.63 7.99
C PRO A 101 -18.74 10.45 7.23
N GLU A 102 -19.94 10.03 7.65
CA GLU A 102 -20.62 8.86 7.08
C GLU A 102 -20.89 9.01 5.58
N ALA A 103 -21.29 10.21 5.14
CA ALA A 103 -21.47 10.51 3.72
C ALA A 103 -20.20 10.28 2.90
N THR A 104 -19.03 10.65 3.43
CA THR A 104 -17.74 10.42 2.78
C THR A 104 -17.42 8.93 2.69
N LYS A 105 -17.66 8.17 3.76
CA LYS A 105 -17.47 6.70 3.76
C LYS A 105 -18.34 6.03 2.69
N GLN A 106 -19.60 6.44 2.59
CA GLN A 106 -20.53 5.94 1.57
C GLN A 106 -20.06 6.27 0.15
N ASN A 107 -19.60 7.50 -0.09
CA ASN A 107 -19.05 7.91 -1.38
C ASN A 107 -17.81 7.10 -1.77
N LEU A 108 -16.90 6.85 -0.82
CA LEU A 108 -15.73 5.99 -1.04
C LEU A 108 -16.15 4.56 -1.38
N CYS A 109 -17.09 3.98 -0.62
CA CYS A 109 -17.61 2.64 -0.88
C CYS A 109 -18.23 2.52 -2.29
N ASN A 110 -19.08 3.48 -2.66
CA ASN A 110 -19.72 3.51 -3.97
C ASN A 110 -18.70 3.67 -5.11
N SER A 111 -17.69 4.53 -4.93
CA SER A 111 -16.61 4.72 -5.91
C SER A 111 -15.78 3.44 -6.11
N LEU A 112 -15.42 2.75 -5.02
CA LEU A 112 -14.71 1.48 -5.06
C LEU A 112 -15.54 0.37 -5.70
N LEU A 113 -16.82 0.27 -5.36
CA LEU A 113 -17.71 -0.72 -5.98
C LEU A 113 -17.84 -0.48 -7.49
N ASN A 114 -17.91 0.78 -7.94
CA ASN A 114 -17.99 1.11 -9.36
C ASN A 114 -16.68 0.83 -10.11
N SER A 115 -15.51 1.01 -9.47
CA SER A 115 -14.22 0.70 -10.08
C SER A 115 -13.95 -0.81 -10.18
N LEU A 116 -14.50 -1.60 -9.25
CA LEU A 116 -14.41 -3.07 -9.28
C LEU A 116 -15.42 -3.73 -10.22
N ARG A 117 -16.55 -3.07 -10.52
CA ARG A 117 -17.68 -3.65 -11.29
C ARG A 117 -17.57 -3.56 -12.81
N ALA A 118 -16.56 -2.91 -13.40
CA ALA A 118 -16.44 -2.86 -14.85
C ALA A 118 -14.99 -2.81 -15.35
N PRO A 119 -14.53 -3.77 -16.19
CA PRO A 119 -13.55 -3.40 -17.21
C PRO A 119 -14.23 -2.34 -18.10
N LYS A 120 -13.56 -1.19 -18.29
CA LYS A 120 -14.09 -0.07 -19.10
C LYS A 120 -14.39 -0.43 -20.56
N ASN A 121 -14.03 -1.64 -21.01
CA ASN A 121 -14.27 -2.12 -22.35
C ASN A 121 -14.97 -3.51 -22.32
N PRO A 122 -16.27 -3.58 -22.60
CA PRO A 122 -16.99 -4.85 -22.73
C PRO A 122 -16.63 -5.62 -24.01
N PHE A 123 -15.82 -5.04 -24.91
CA PHE A 123 -15.37 -5.64 -26.17
C PHE A 123 -13.90 -6.08 -26.17
N LEU A 124 -13.31 -6.37 -25.00
CA LEU A 124 -12.06 -7.14 -24.98
C LEU A 124 -12.35 -8.54 -25.52
N SER A 125 -12.11 -8.71 -26.82
CA SER A 125 -12.17 -10.02 -27.45
C SER A 125 -11.16 -10.93 -26.76
N LEU A 126 -11.43 -12.24 -26.69
CA LEU A 126 -10.46 -13.24 -26.21
C LEU A 126 -9.11 -13.16 -26.94
N ARG A 127 -9.06 -12.51 -28.12
CA ARG A 127 -7.86 -12.31 -28.93
C ARG A 127 -7.04 -11.08 -28.50
N ASP A 128 -7.68 -10.08 -27.91
CA ASP A 128 -7.05 -8.83 -27.45
C ASP A 128 -6.76 -8.84 -25.93
N GLY A 129 -7.29 -9.81 -25.20
CA GLY A 129 -7.33 -9.86 -23.74
C GLY A 129 -6.15 -10.52 -23.02
N TYR A 130 -5.09 -10.95 -23.72
CA TYR A 130 -3.92 -11.57 -23.08
C TYR A 130 -2.61 -10.81 -23.31
N PRO A 131 -2.42 -9.66 -22.66
CA PRO A 131 -1.09 -9.22 -22.21
C PRO A 131 -0.91 -9.30 -20.69
N TYR A 132 -1.98 -9.48 -19.92
CA TYR A 132 -1.95 -9.35 -18.45
C TYR A 132 -1.51 -10.60 -17.67
N LEU A 133 -1.21 -11.71 -18.36
CA LEU A 133 -0.83 -12.97 -17.71
C LEU A 133 0.68 -13.29 -17.78
N TYR A 134 1.50 -12.37 -18.29
CA TYR A 134 2.97 -12.50 -18.26
C TYR A 134 3.70 -11.47 -17.40
N ALA A 135 2.98 -10.62 -16.65
CA ALA A 135 3.61 -9.89 -15.56
C ALA A 135 3.61 -10.79 -14.33
N GLU A 136 4.75 -10.94 -13.66
CA GLU A 136 4.94 -11.66 -12.37
C GLU A 136 4.00 -11.19 -11.22
N GLN A 137 3.06 -10.29 -11.50
CA GLN A 137 2.09 -9.69 -10.57
C GLN A 137 0.68 -10.29 -10.69
N ALA A 138 0.45 -11.25 -11.59
CA ALA A 138 -0.87 -11.88 -11.79
C ALA A 138 -1.32 -12.87 -10.69
N HIS A 139 -0.67 -12.86 -9.52
CA HIS A 139 -0.94 -13.82 -8.43
C HIS A 139 -2.02 -13.38 -7.42
N TYR A 140 -2.61 -12.18 -7.54
CA TYR A 140 -3.41 -11.62 -6.43
C TYR A 140 -4.86 -11.24 -6.73
N LEU A 141 -5.40 -11.52 -7.91
CA LEU A 141 -6.80 -11.21 -8.21
C LEU A 141 -7.65 -12.47 -8.33
N LEU A 142 -8.02 -13.01 -7.16
CA LEU A 142 -9.41 -13.27 -6.72
C LEU A 142 -9.47 -14.47 -5.76
N ARG A 143 -9.39 -14.20 -4.45
CA ARG A 143 -9.98 -15.10 -3.45
C ARG A 143 -11.50 -14.90 -3.49
N GLY A 144 -12.20 -15.97 -3.83
CA GLY A 144 -13.65 -16.11 -3.64
C GLY A 144 -14.49 -15.54 -4.77
N PHE A 145 -14.64 -16.29 -5.87
CA PHE A 145 -15.88 -16.39 -6.66
C PHE A 145 -15.69 -17.46 -7.77
N TYR A 146 -15.28 -18.68 -7.40
CA TYR A 146 -15.63 -19.84 -8.23
C TYR A 146 -17.11 -20.15 -7.98
N GLY A 147 -17.96 -19.52 -8.79
CA GLY A 147 -19.41 -19.62 -8.69
C GLY A 147 -20.05 -19.82 -10.05
N ARG A 148 -19.69 -20.94 -10.70
CA ARG A 148 -20.18 -21.48 -11.98
C ARG A 148 -19.62 -20.86 -13.27
N GLY A 149 -18.56 -21.52 -13.74
CA GLY A 149 -17.96 -21.40 -15.07
C GLY A 149 -16.73 -22.29 -15.08
N VAL A 150 -16.91 -23.52 -15.50
CA VAL A 150 -15.96 -24.65 -15.48
C VAL A 150 -14.62 -24.28 -16.13
N SER A 151 -13.49 -24.69 -15.54
CA SER A 151 -12.22 -24.75 -16.28
C SER A 151 -12.27 -26.00 -17.17
N LEU A 152 -12.26 -25.83 -18.49
CA LEU A 152 -12.11 -26.97 -19.40
C LEU A 152 -10.70 -27.55 -19.19
N PRO A 153 -10.56 -28.89 -19.04
CA PRO A 153 -9.24 -29.49 -19.03
C PRO A 153 -8.56 -29.28 -20.40
N PRO A 154 -7.22 -29.31 -20.45
CA PRO A 154 -6.49 -29.17 -21.71
C PRO A 154 -6.91 -30.27 -22.68
N LYS A 155 -6.79 -30.00 -23.98
CA LYS A 155 -7.16 -30.93 -25.04
C LYS A 155 -6.11 -32.04 -25.18
N ASP A 156 -5.99 -32.89 -24.16
CA ASP A 156 -5.42 -34.24 -24.24
C ASP A 156 -6.29 -35.23 -23.44
N GLU A 157 -6.39 -36.47 -23.93
CA GLU A 157 -7.42 -37.44 -23.56
C GLU A 157 -7.14 -38.19 -22.23
N SER A 158 -6.50 -37.56 -21.25
CA SER A 158 -6.22 -38.24 -19.98
C SER A 158 -6.50 -37.38 -18.74
N CYS A 159 -7.62 -37.72 -18.07
CA CYS A 159 -8.07 -37.42 -16.69
C CYS A 159 -9.42 -36.68 -16.70
N VAL A 160 -10.57 -37.30 -16.34
CA VAL A 160 -11.06 -37.86 -15.05
C VAL A 160 -10.98 -36.86 -13.88
N TRP A 161 -12.16 -36.35 -13.54
CA TRP A 161 -12.59 -35.39 -12.50
C TRP A 161 -12.42 -33.89 -12.80
#